data_AF-B4H9L2-F1
#
_entry.id   AF-B4H9L2-F1
#
_cell.length_a   1.000
_cell.length_b   1.000
_cell.length_c   1.000
_cell.angle_alpha   90.00
_cell.angle_beta   90.00
_cell.angle_gamma   90.00
#
_symmetry.space_group_name_H-M   'P 1'
#
loop_
_entity.id
_entity.type
_entity.pdbx_description
1 polymer ?
#
loop_
_entity_poly.entity_id
_entity_poly.type
_entity_poly.pdbx_seq_one_letter_code
_entity_poly.pdbx_strand_id
1 'polypeptide(L)'
;MDFNAILEKTKAFSKKPPTEVYLEFYGLYKQIHEGDIAIEKPADAEGAAKYDAWLSRKGLSVDAAKAAYTALYEKYNPIYG
;
A
#
# COMPACT_ATOMS: atom_id res chain seq x y z
N MET A 1 11.29 -4.23 12.42
CA MET A 1 10.47 -3.03 12.72
C MET A 1 9.01 -3.46 12.68
N ASP A 2 8.21 -3.06 13.66
CA ASP A 2 6.78 -3.34 13.68
C ASP A 2 6.03 -2.57 12.60
N PHE A 3 5.02 -3.19 12.01
CA PHE A 3 4.19 -2.58 10.96
C PHE A 3 3.61 -1.22 11.37
N ASN A 4 3.16 -1.08 12.63
CA ASN A 4 2.64 0.19 13.13
C ASN A 4 3.70 1.31 13.11
N ALA A 5 4.96 1.00 13.46
CA ALA A 5 6.04 1.98 13.39
C ALA A 5 6.33 2.39 11.93
N ILE A 6 6.26 1.44 10.99
CA ILE A 6 6.40 1.75 9.57
C ILE A 6 5.24 2.61 9.06
N LEU A 7 4.00 2.35 9.50
CA LEU A 7 2.83 3.16 9.16
C LEU A 7 2.96 4.61 9.63
N GLU A 8 3.49 4.83 10.84
CA GLU A 8 3.73 6.20 11.33
C GLU A 8 4.83 6.89 10.52
N LYS A 9 5.88 6.15 10.17
CA LYS A 9 6.98 6.67 9.35
C LYS A 9 6.57 6.97 7.91
N THR A 10 5.72 6.16 7.27
CA THR A 10 5.20 6.48 5.93
C THR A 10 4.32 7.73 5.96
N LYS A 11 3.57 7.97 7.05
CA LYS A 11 2.82 9.22 7.22
C LYS A 11 3.71 10.44 7.45
N ALA A 12 4.91 10.23 7.98
CA ALA A 12 5.90 11.27 8.25
C ALA A 12 6.77 11.64 7.03
N PHE A 13 6.48 11.12 5.83
CA PHE A 13 7.21 11.51 4.63
C PHE A 13 7.14 13.01 4.39
N SER A 14 8.31 13.64 4.32
CA SER A 14 8.49 15.07 4.11
C SER A 14 8.04 15.53 2.72
N LYS A 15 8.03 14.60 1.74
CA LYS A 15 7.61 14.87 0.36
C LYS A 15 6.40 14.02 0.01
N LYS A 16 5.46 14.62 -0.74
CA LYS A 16 4.32 13.89 -1.27
C LYS A 16 4.78 12.87 -2.33
N PRO A 17 4.61 11.56 -2.11
CA PRO A 17 4.96 10.56 -3.11
C PRO A 17 4.03 10.71 -4.33
N PRO A 18 4.50 10.31 -5.53
CA PRO A 18 3.68 10.29 -6.73
C PRO A 18 2.56 9.27 -6.57
N THR A 19 1.51 9.40 -7.39
CA THR A 19 0.31 8.57 -7.31
C THR A 19 0.63 7.07 -7.37
N GLU A 20 1.59 6.66 -8.20
CA GLU A 20 2.00 5.25 -8.32
C GLU A 20 2.48 4.67 -6.98
N VAL A 21 3.34 5.41 -6.27
CA VAL A 21 3.86 5.01 -4.96
C VAL A 21 2.74 4.96 -3.92
N TYR A 22 1.84 5.95 -3.93
CA TYR A 22 0.65 5.93 -3.09
C TYR A 22 -0.22 4.69 -3.35
N LEU A 23 -0.42 4.32 -4.62
CA LEU A 23 -1.21 3.14 -5.01
C LEU A 23 -0.57 1.84 -4.52
N GLU A 24 0.76 1.72 -4.58
CA GLU A 24 1.46 0.55 -4.05
C GLU A 24 1.24 0.39 -2.53
N PHE A 25 1.40 1.47 -1.77
CA PHE A 25 1.12 1.47 -0.32
C PHE A 25 -0.37 1.20 -0.04
N TYR A 26 -1.27 1.77 -0.84
CA TYR A 26 -2.71 1.59 -0.68
C TYR A 26 -3.11 0.13 -0.88
N GLY A 27 -2.65 -0.53 -1.95
CA GLY A 27 -2.99 -1.93 -2.22
C GLY A 27 -2.53 -2.87 -1.10
N LEU A 28 -1.31 -2.67 -0.59
CA LEU A 28 -0.80 -3.43 0.55
C LEU A 28 -1.56 -3.11 1.83
N TYR A 29 -1.87 -1.84 2.10
CA TYR A 29 -2.64 -1.44 3.28
C TYR A 29 -4.02 -2.10 3.29
N LYS A 30 -4.73 -2.10 2.15
CA LYS A 30 -6.02 -2.74 1.99
C LYS A 30 -5.92 -4.25 2.19
N GLN A 31 -4.93 -4.91 1.59
CA GLN A 31 -4.69 -6.34 1.80
C GLN A 31 -4.42 -6.69 3.27
N ILE A 32 -3.72 -5.83 4.02
CA ILE A 32 -3.42 -6.04 5.44
C ILE A 32 -4.68 -5.95 6.32
N HIS A 33 -5.59 -5.02 6.01
CA HIS A 33 -6.75 -4.72 6.87
C HIS A 33 -8.03 -5.43 6.44
N GLU A 34 -8.25 -5.57 5.14
CA GLU A 34 -9.45 -6.14 4.54
C GLU A 34 -9.21 -7.50 3.91
N GLY A 35 -7.95 -7.91 3.73
CA GLY A 35 -7.63 -9.16 3.04
C GLY A 35 -7.89 -9.07 1.55
N ASP A 36 -8.29 -10.20 0.95
CA ASP A 36 -8.53 -10.29 -0.48
C ASP A 36 -9.67 -9.39 -0.95
N ILE A 37 -9.44 -8.70 -2.05
CA ILE A 37 -10.44 -7.84 -2.68
C ILE A 37 -11.70 -8.63 -3.07
N ALA A 38 -12.86 -8.13 -2.63
CA ALA A 38 -14.17 -8.72 -2.87
C ALA A 38 -15.22 -7.71 -3.37
N ILE A 39 -14.79 -6.49 -3.70
CA ILE A 39 -15.65 -5.45 -4.28
C ILE A 39 -15.61 -5.51 -5.81
N GLU A 40 -16.57 -4.87 -6.47
CA GLU A 40 -16.53 -4.68 -7.92
C GLU A 40 -15.58 -3.54 -8.30
N LYS A 41 -15.04 -3.60 -9.52
CA LYS A 41 -14.14 -2.57 -10.04
C LYS A 41 -14.91 -1.26 -10.23
N PRO A 42 -14.47 -0.14 -9.60
CA PRO A 42 -15.09 1.16 -9.80
C PRO A 42 -14.98 1.65 -11.25
N ALA A 43 -15.96 2.42 -11.71
CA ALA A 43 -15.99 2.98 -13.06
C ALA A 43 -15.09 4.22 -13.23
N ASP A 44 -14.75 4.89 -12.13
CA ASP A 44 -13.88 6.06 -12.15
C ASP A 44 -12.40 5.65 -12.23
N ALA A 45 -11.58 6.45 -12.91
CA ALA A 45 -10.18 6.11 -13.17
C ALA A 45 -9.33 5.97 -11.89
N GLU A 46 -9.61 6.77 -10.86
CA GLU A 46 -8.87 6.73 -9.61
C GLU A 46 -9.22 5.48 -8.79
N GLY A 47 -10.51 5.19 -8.65
CA GLY A 47 -11.05 4.01 -8.01
C GLY A 47 -10.62 2.73 -8.73
N ALA A 48 -10.60 2.73 -10.06
CA ALA A 48 -10.05 1.64 -10.86
C ALA A 48 -8.57 1.41 -10.54
N ALA A 49 -7.75 2.47 -10.46
CA ALA A 49 -6.34 2.34 -10.14
C ALA A 49 -6.09 1.82 -8.71
N LYS A 50 -6.85 2.30 -7.72
CA LYS A 50 -6.84 1.80 -6.34
C LYS A 50 -7.27 0.33 -6.27
N TYR A 51 -8.29 -0.03 -7.02
CA TYR A 51 -8.80 -1.39 -7.15
C TYR A 51 -7.75 -2.31 -7.76
N ASP A 52 -7.14 -1.93 -8.90
CA ASP A 52 -6.07 -2.72 -9.54
C ASP A 52 -4.86 -2.89 -8.62
N ALA A 53 -4.48 -1.84 -7.88
CA ALA A 53 -3.39 -1.91 -6.92
C ALA A 53 -3.67 -2.89 -5.76
N TRP A 54 -4.90 -2.94 -5.25
CA TRP A 54 -5.31 -3.91 -4.23
C TRP A 54 -5.47 -5.32 -4.83
N LEU A 55 -6.08 -5.45 -6.00
CA LEU A 55 -6.24 -6.71 -6.71
C LEU A 55 -4.90 -7.38 -7.02
N SER A 56 -3.88 -6.61 -7.38
CA SER A 56 -2.51 -7.10 -7.59
C SER A 56 -1.90 -7.75 -6.34
N ARG A 57 -2.46 -7.47 -5.15
CA ARG A 57 -2.03 -8.06 -3.88
C ARG A 57 -2.91 -9.22 -3.40
N LYS A 58 -3.92 -9.61 -4.17
CA LYS A 58 -4.79 -10.74 -3.83
C LYS A 58 -3.98 -12.02 -3.62
N GLY A 59 -4.35 -12.80 -2.60
CA GLY A 59 -3.68 -14.03 -2.20
C GLY A 59 -2.48 -13.82 -1.27
N LEU A 60 -2.05 -12.57 -1.03
CA LEU A 60 -1.04 -12.30 0.01
C LEU A 60 -1.68 -12.43 1.40
N SER A 61 -1.05 -13.25 2.24
CA SER A 61 -1.37 -13.28 3.66
C SER A 61 -1.05 -11.93 4.32
N VAL A 62 -1.74 -11.61 5.41
CA VAL A 62 -1.55 -10.36 6.17
C VAL A 62 -0.08 -10.14 6.54
N ASP A 63 0.63 -11.17 7.01
CA ASP A 63 2.05 -11.09 7.34
C ASP A 63 2.93 -10.79 6.13
N ALA A 64 2.68 -11.44 4.99
CA ALA A 64 3.41 -11.17 3.75
C ALA A 64 3.15 -9.75 3.23
N ALA A 65 1.91 -9.27 3.36
CA ALA A 65 1.55 -7.91 2.98
C ALA A 65 2.21 -6.85 3.90
N LYS A 66 2.31 -7.10 5.21
CA LYS A 66 3.06 -6.25 6.17
C LYS A 66 4.55 -6.22 5.85
N ALA A 67 5.15 -7.37 5.52
CA ALA A 67 6.55 -7.46 5.12
C ALA A 67 6.81 -6.68 3.82
N ALA A 68 5.94 -6.84 2.82
CA ALA A 68 6.00 -6.08 1.57
C ALA A 68 5.83 -4.56 1.80
N TYR A 69 4.94 -4.15 2.70
CA TYR A 69 4.75 -2.73 3.05
C TYR A 69 6.01 -2.14 3.68
N THR A 70 6.69 -2.92 4.53
CA THR A 70 7.96 -2.53 5.14
C THR A 70 9.06 -2.37 4.10
N ALA A 71 9.23 -3.36 3.23
CA ALA A 71 10.21 -3.28 2.14
C ALA A 71 9.93 -2.09 1.20
N LEU A 72 8.66 -1.80 0.94
CA LEU A 72 8.24 -0.64 0.14
C LEU A 72 8.62 0.68 0.83
N TYR A 73 8.37 0.80 2.13
CA TYR A 73 8.82 1.96 2.91
C TYR A 73 10.33 2.13 2.84
N GLU A 74 11.12 1.07 3.06
CA GLU A 74 12.59 1.15 3.05
C GLU A 74 13.14 1.59 1.68
N LYS A 75 12.48 1.15 0.59
CA LYS A 75 12.80 1.59 -0.78
C LYS A 75 12.58 3.10 -0.98
N TYR A 76 11.52 3.66 -0.40
CA TYR A 76 11.08 5.04 -0.63
C TYR A 76 11.54 6.03 0.44
N ASN A 77 11.87 5.55 1.63
CA ASN A 77 12.39 6.36 2.72
C ASN A 77 13.61 7.23 2.35
N PRO A 78 14.63 6.76 1.61
CA PRO A 78 15.74 7.64 1.20
C PRO A 78 15.33 8.75 0.21
N ILE A 79 14.13 8.66 -0.39
CA ILE A 79 13.64 9.61 -1.40
C ILE A 79 12.66 10.62 -0.79
N TYR A 80 11.75 10.13 0.07
CA TYR A 80 10.63 10.90 0.64
C TYR A 80 10.64 11.02 2.16
N GLY A 81 11.49 10.25 2.86
CA GLY A 81 11.75 10.41 4.30
C GLY A 81 12.30 11.78 4.64
#